data_AF-A0A9D4T3E3-F1
#
_entry.id   AF-A0A9D4T3E3-F1
#
_cell.length_a   1.000
_cell.length_b   1.000
_cell.length_c   1.000
_cell.angle_alpha   90.00
_cell.angle_beta   90.00
_cell.angle_gamma   90.00
#
_symmetry.space_group_name_H-M   'P 1'
#
loop_
_entity.id
_entity.type
_entity.pdbx_description
1 polymer ?
#
loop_
_entity_poly.entity_id
_entity_poly.type
_entity_poly.pdbx_seq_one_letter_code
_entity_poly.pdbx_strand_id
1 'polypeptide(L)'
;MSPKSKMSMASRMFHGATNEGGQPKAPHAPLTEPDREFFRKLEMSDTASGLNRALKYLESKQYGLRMYAVAVEEAKHIHEDLPPDQRTGRVRQVYHRVKAEYEKEKEEREKAQARAKAHPDDAGSAAQIAAAEERLKNINLLLLYYASGLKHIYEEHDTKKA
;
A
#
# COMPACT_ATOMS: atom_id res chain seq x y z
N MET A 1 -58.04 -5.29 0.11
CA MET A 1 -57.69 -6.72 0.09
C MET A 1 -56.61 -6.93 -0.96
N SER A 2 -55.37 -7.18 -0.55
CA SER A 2 -54.37 -7.91 -1.36
C SER A 2 -54.62 -9.42 -1.13
N PRO A 3 -54.12 -10.43 -1.91
CA PRO A 3 -52.83 -10.44 -2.63
C PRO A 3 -52.70 -11.37 -3.89
N LYS A 4 -51.50 -11.36 -4.50
CA LYS A 4 -50.67 -12.50 -5.00
C LYS A 4 -50.11 -12.39 -6.43
N SER A 5 -48.86 -11.91 -6.49
CA SER A 5 -47.63 -12.66 -6.85
C SER A 5 -47.53 -13.38 -8.22
N LYS A 6 -46.51 -13.01 -9.02
CA LYS A 6 -45.50 -13.94 -9.60
C LYS A 6 -44.29 -13.18 -10.23
N MET A 7 -43.16 -13.36 -9.55
CA MET A 7 -41.72 -13.38 -9.92
C MET A 7 -41.17 -12.83 -11.26
N SER A 8 -40.14 -11.99 -11.10
CA SER A 8 -38.74 -12.06 -11.61
C SER A 8 -38.45 -12.21 -13.12
N MET A 9 -37.75 -11.21 -13.68
CA MET A 9 -36.44 -11.45 -14.31
C MET A 9 -35.52 -10.24 -14.13
N ALA A 10 -34.35 -10.51 -13.56
CA ALA A 10 -33.20 -9.64 -13.58
C ALA A 10 -32.64 -9.50 -15.00
N SER A 11 -32.18 -8.29 -15.34
CA SER A 11 -30.98 -8.06 -16.16
C SER A 11 -30.51 -6.64 -15.89
N ARG A 12 -29.55 -6.51 -14.98
CA ARG A 12 -28.19 -6.03 -15.27
C ARG A 12 -28.18 -4.81 -16.18
N MET A 13 -27.85 -3.66 -15.61
CA MET A 13 -26.81 -2.80 -16.18
C MET A 13 -26.19 -1.97 -15.06
N PHE A 14 -25.05 -2.47 -14.59
CA PHE A 14 -24.03 -1.68 -13.90
C PHE A 14 -23.77 -0.43 -14.75
N HIS A 15 -24.25 0.72 -14.30
CA HIS A 15 -23.90 1.99 -14.91
C HIS A 15 -22.44 2.28 -14.54
N GLY A 16 -21.54 2.08 -15.52
CA GLY A 16 -20.16 2.51 -15.42
C GLY A 16 -20.11 4.02 -15.20
N ALA A 17 -19.42 4.46 -14.15
CA ALA A 17 -19.20 5.87 -13.87
C ALA A 17 -18.32 6.49 -14.97
N THR A 18 -18.92 7.28 -15.86
CA THR A 18 -18.24 8.14 -16.82
C THR A 18 -17.76 9.43 -16.13
N ASN A 19 -16.69 10.06 -16.64
CA ASN A 19 -16.34 11.42 -16.24
C ASN A 19 -17.15 12.45 -17.06
N GLU A 20 -17.24 13.68 -16.57
CA GLU A 20 -17.85 14.82 -17.27
C GLU A 20 -17.20 15.00 -18.64
N GLY A 21 -17.85 14.51 -19.69
CA GLY A 21 -17.28 14.40 -21.05
C GLY A 21 -17.61 13.09 -21.76
N GLY A 22 -18.23 12.11 -21.09
CA GLY A 22 -18.80 10.93 -21.76
C GLY A 22 -17.77 9.94 -22.32
N GLN A 23 -16.47 10.15 -22.07
CA GLN A 23 -15.46 9.15 -22.38
C GLN A 23 -15.52 8.01 -21.34
N PRO A 24 -15.51 6.74 -21.78
CA PRO A 24 -15.28 5.63 -20.85
C PRO A 24 -13.97 5.91 -20.12
N LYS A 25 -13.97 5.83 -18.78
CA LYS A 25 -12.71 5.86 -18.01
C LYS A 25 -11.77 4.87 -18.69
N ALA A 26 -10.62 5.36 -19.13
CA ALA A 26 -9.61 4.52 -19.75
C ALA A 26 -9.43 3.28 -18.85
N PRO A 27 -9.53 2.05 -19.41
CA PRO A 27 -9.37 0.85 -18.61
C PRO A 27 -8.02 0.98 -17.92
N HIS A 28 -8.03 0.93 -16.59
CA HIS A 28 -6.82 1.00 -15.78
C HIS A 28 -5.80 0.04 -16.40
N ALA A 29 -4.65 0.56 -16.87
CA ALA A 29 -3.62 -0.26 -17.48
C ALA A 29 -3.35 -1.48 -16.57
N PRO A 30 -3.32 -2.71 -17.12
CA PRO A 30 -3.29 -3.93 -16.32
C PRO A 30 -2.13 -3.91 -15.33
N LEU A 31 -2.40 -4.45 -14.14
CA LEU A 31 -1.42 -4.62 -13.07
C LEU A 31 -0.23 -5.42 -13.62
N THR A 32 0.99 -4.92 -13.46
CA THR A 32 2.15 -5.59 -14.07
C THR A 32 2.52 -6.82 -13.25
N GLU A 33 2.83 -7.93 -13.92
CA GLU A 33 3.24 -9.17 -13.26
C GLU A 33 4.48 -8.97 -12.36
N PRO A 34 5.50 -8.16 -12.73
CA PRO A 34 6.64 -7.90 -11.87
C PRO A 34 6.31 -7.20 -10.54
N ASP A 35 5.36 -6.27 -10.53
CA ASP A 35 4.99 -5.54 -9.30
C ASP A 35 4.23 -6.44 -8.34
N ARG A 36 3.34 -7.29 -8.87
CA ARG A 36 2.64 -8.32 -8.10
C ARG A 36 3.62 -9.33 -7.51
N GLU A 37 4.54 -9.83 -8.34
CA GLU A 37 5.56 -10.78 -7.92
C GLU A 37 6.46 -10.21 -6.83
N PHE A 38 6.82 -8.92 -6.93
CA PHE A 38 7.56 -8.24 -5.86
C PHE A 38 6.82 -8.31 -4.52
N PHE A 39 5.53 -7.94 -4.47
CA PHE A 39 4.78 -7.97 -3.21
C PHE A 39 4.55 -9.40 -2.70
N ARG A 40 4.23 -10.37 -3.57
CA ARG A 40 4.12 -11.78 -3.16
C ARG A 40 5.40 -12.32 -2.53
N LYS A 41 6.54 -11.97 -3.12
CA LYS A 41 7.88 -12.38 -2.64
C LYS A 41 8.46 -11.40 -1.64
N LEU A 42 7.71 -10.38 -1.20
CA LEU A 42 8.21 -9.36 -0.30
C LEU A 42 8.34 -9.96 1.10
N GLU A 43 9.52 -10.50 1.36
CA GLU A 43 9.91 -10.96 2.68
C GLU A 43 10.82 -9.94 3.34
N MET A 44 10.25 -9.20 4.28
CA MET A 44 11.05 -8.38 5.18
C MET A 44 11.51 -9.25 6.36
N SER A 45 12.79 -9.66 6.32
CA SER A 45 13.47 -10.26 7.47
C SER A 45 13.72 -9.22 8.56
N ASP A 46 14.03 -9.67 9.77
CA ASP A 46 14.28 -8.82 10.95
C ASP A 46 15.53 -7.94 10.82
N THR A 47 16.26 -8.08 9.72
CA THR A 47 17.47 -7.31 9.41
C THR A 47 17.15 -6.03 8.64
N ALA A 48 17.90 -4.95 8.88
CA ALA A 48 17.87 -3.70 8.12
C ALA A 48 17.92 -3.91 6.59
N SER A 49 18.58 -4.98 6.14
CA SER A 49 18.77 -5.33 4.73
C SER A 49 17.48 -5.55 3.94
N GLY A 50 16.44 -6.13 4.55
CA GLY A 50 15.16 -6.41 3.89
C GLY A 50 14.42 -5.13 3.49
N LEU A 51 14.32 -4.19 4.44
CA LEU A 51 13.69 -2.90 4.19
C LEU A 51 14.44 -2.11 3.12
N ASN A 52 15.77 -2.02 3.23
CA ASN A 52 16.57 -1.27 2.26
C ASN A 52 16.43 -1.82 0.83
N ARG A 53 16.32 -3.14 0.67
CA ARG A 53 16.04 -3.75 -0.65
C ARG A 53 14.65 -3.38 -1.17
N ALA A 54 13.64 -3.42 -0.31
CA ALA A 54 12.28 -3.02 -0.67
C ALA A 54 12.21 -1.55 -1.09
N LEU A 55 12.83 -0.65 -0.32
CA LEU A 55 12.88 0.78 -0.64
C LEU A 55 13.59 1.04 -1.97
N LYS A 56 14.76 0.41 -2.20
CA LYS A 56 15.48 0.55 -3.50
C LYS A 56 14.68 0.02 -4.69
N TYR A 57 14.01 -1.12 -4.52
CA TYR A 57 13.17 -1.66 -5.59
C TYR A 57 12.08 -0.67 -5.94
N LEU A 58 11.37 -0.18 -4.94
CA LEU A 58 10.21 0.63 -5.18
C LEU A 58 10.58 2.09 -5.59
N GLU A 59 11.72 2.62 -5.15
CA GLU A 59 12.30 3.87 -5.66
C GLU A 59 12.53 3.78 -7.19
N SER A 60 12.97 2.62 -7.68
CA SER A 60 13.15 2.38 -9.12
C SER A 60 11.83 2.35 -9.91
N LYS A 61 10.68 2.22 -9.24
CA LYS A 61 9.37 2.03 -9.87
C LYS A 61 8.55 3.30 -9.97
N GLN A 62 8.92 4.38 -9.28
CA GLN A 62 8.15 5.62 -9.16
C GLN A 62 6.70 5.38 -8.72
N TYR A 63 6.38 5.75 -7.47
CA TYR A 63 5.09 5.45 -6.88
C TYR A 63 3.91 6.11 -7.58
N GLY A 64 2.84 5.32 -7.79
CA GLY A 64 1.56 5.81 -8.29
C GLY A 64 0.39 4.97 -7.77
N LEU A 65 -0.83 5.44 -8.02
CA LEU A 65 -2.08 4.79 -7.55
C LEU A 65 -2.15 3.28 -7.87
N ARG A 66 -1.56 2.85 -8.98
CA ARG A 66 -1.47 1.43 -9.36
C ARG A 66 -0.66 0.60 -8.37
N MET A 67 0.48 1.11 -7.90
CA MET A 67 1.32 0.41 -6.91
C MET A 67 0.58 0.26 -5.58
N TYR A 68 -0.22 1.25 -5.18
CA TYR A 68 -1.10 1.14 -4.01
C TYR A 68 -2.17 0.05 -4.19
N ALA A 69 -2.78 -0.04 -5.37
CA ALA A 69 -3.76 -1.09 -5.67
C ALA A 69 -3.14 -2.50 -5.66
N VAL A 70 -1.95 -2.68 -6.28
CA VAL A 70 -1.21 -3.95 -6.23
C VAL A 70 -0.90 -4.33 -4.79
N ALA A 71 -0.38 -3.40 -3.99
CA ALA A 71 -0.06 -3.65 -2.59
C ALA A 71 -1.29 -4.15 -1.82
N VAL A 72 -2.43 -3.46 -1.94
CA VAL A 72 -3.66 -3.89 -1.27
C VAL A 72 -4.12 -5.28 -1.75
N GLU A 73 -4.06 -5.54 -3.06
CA GLU A 73 -4.50 -6.82 -3.62
C GLU A 73 -3.62 -8.00 -3.18
N GLU A 74 -2.30 -7.80 -3.15
CA GLU A 74 -1.33 -8.83 -2.78
C GLU A 74 -1.17 -8.98 -1.26
N ALA A 75 -1.64 -8.02 -0.45
CA ALA A 75 -1.52 -8.06 1.01
C ALA A 75 -2.22 -9.28 1.65
N LYS A 76 -3.23 -9.83 0.99
CA LYS A 76 -3.91 -11.07 1.40
C LYS A 76 -3.00 -12.31 1.36
N HIS A 77 -1.85 -12.24 0.69
CA HIS A 77 -0.86 -13.33 0.58
C HIS A 77 0.32 -13.18 1.55
N ILE A 78 0.39 -12.10 2.34
CA ILE A 78 1.52 -11.87 3.26
C ILE A 78 1.66 -13.03 4.22
N HIS A 79 2.80 -13.71 4.25
CA HIS A 79 3.08 -14.81 5.18
C HIS A 79 1.99 -15.89 5.18
N GLU A 80 1.41 -16.20 4.02
CA GLU A 80 0.38 -17.25 3.88
C GLU A 80 0.91 -18.66 4.21
N ASP A 81 2.23 -18.83 4.26
CA ASP A 81 2.92 -20.03 4.73
C ASP A 81 2.78 -20.26 6.25
N LEU A 82 2.42 -19.22 7.02
CA LEU A 82 2.30 -19.28 8.47
C LEU A 82 0.85 -19.51 8.94
N PRO A 83 0.64 -20.20 10.07
CA PRO A 83 -0.66 -20.25 10.74
C PRO A 83 -1.17 -18.84 11.10
N PRO A 84 -2.50 -18.57 11.10
CA PRO A 84 -3.06 -17.23 11.27
C PRO A 84 -2.58 -16.44 12.51
N ASP A 85 -2.39 -17.11 13.65
CA ASP A 85 -1.90 -16.48 14.87
C ASP A 85 -0.43 -16.02 14.73
N GLN A 86 0.41 -16.86 14.12
CA GLN A 86 1.82 -16.55 13.85
C GLN A 86 1.94 -15.47 12.76
N ARG A 87 1.10 -15.57 11.74
CA ARG A 87 0.97 -14.61 10.64
C ARG A 87 0.66 -13.21 11.18
N THR A 88 -0.33 -13.08 12.06
CA THR A 88 -0.68 -11.80 12.70
C THR A 88 0.50 -11.21 13.48
N GLY A 89 1.17 -12.04 14.29
CA GLY A 89 2.34 -11.61 15.07
C GLY A 89 3.47 -11.10 14.18
N ARG A 90 3.77 -11.84 13.09
CA ARG A 90 4.79 -11.48 12.12
C ARG A 90 4.48 -10.17 11.39
N VAL A 91 3.25 -10.02 10.89
CA VAL A 91 2.83 -8.81 10.18
C VAL A 91 2.88 -7.59 11.11
N ARG A 92 2.45 -7.71 12.37
CA ARG A 92 2.55 -6.62 13.36
C ARG A 92 4.00 -6.23 13.61
N GLN A 93 4.90 -7.19 13.80
CA GLN A 93 6.32 -6.93 14.04
C GLN A 93 6.92 -6.11 12.89
N VAL A 94 6.67 -6.53 11.64
CA VAL A 94 7.18 -5.83 10.46
C VAL A 94 6.52 -4.45 10.31
N TYR A 95 5.21 -4.34 10.49
CA TYR A 95 4.48 -3.07 10.44
C TYR A 95 5.07 -2.03 11.40
N HIS A 96 5.29 -2.40 12.67
CA HIS A 96 5.86 -1.51 13.66
C HIS A 96 7.27 -1.04 13.30
N ARG A 97 8.07 -1.91 12.69
CA ARG A 97 9.39 -1.55 12.21
C ARG A 97 9.34 -0.58 11.04
N VAL A 98 8.50 -0.84 10.03
CA VAL A 98 8.30 0.09 8.90
C VAL A 98 7.80 1.43 9.42
N LYS A 99 6.91 1.43 10.43
CA LYS A 99 6.42 2.65 11.08
C LYS A 99 7.52 3.40 11.83
N ALA A 100 8.43 2.72 12.51
CA ALA A 100 9.57 3.37 13.16
C ALA A 100 10.47 4.09 12.15
N GLU A 101 10.69 3.48 10.98
CA GLU A 101 11.47 4.10 9.90
C GLU A 101 10.74 5.27 9.24
N TYR A 102 9.40 5.20 9.14
CA TYR A 102 8.58 6.33 8.73
C TYR A 102 8.78 7.56 9.62
N GLU A 103 8.72 7.38 10.94
CA GLU A 103 8.90 8.49 11.89
C GLU A 103 10.32 9.08 11.81
N LYS A 104 11.35 8.24 11.63
CA LYS A 104 12.74 8.70 11.42
C LYS A 104 12.87 9.55 10.16
N GLU A 105 12.40 9.06 9.01
CA GLU A 105 12.50 9.80 7.75
C GLU A 105 11.68 11.09 7.81
N LYS A 106 10.55 11.09 8.53
CA LYS A 106 9.74 12.29 8.75
C LYS A 106 10.51 13.34 9.53
N GLU A 107 11.19 12.95 10.61
CA GLU A 107 12.06 13.83 11.40
C GLU A 107 13.24 14.37 10.57
N GLU A 108 13.87 13.52 9.74
CA GLU A 108 14.94 13.95 8.83
C GLU A 108 14.47 14.99 7.81
N ARG A 109 13.29 14.77 7.20
CA ARG A 109 12.67 15.75 6.30
C ARG A 109 12.38 17.07 7.01
N GLU A 110 11.84 17.02 8.23
CA GLU A 110 11.55 18.23 9.02
C GLU A 110 12.83 19.01 9.37
N LYS A 111 13.93 18.32 9.71
CA LYS A 111 15.24 18.94 9.90
C LYS A 111 15.78 19.57 8.62
N ALA A 112 15.67 18.89 7.48
CA ALA A 112 16.07 19.43 6.19
C ALA A 112 15.25 20.66 5.80
N GLN A 113 13.93 20.65 6.06
CA GLN A 113 13.06 21.80 5.85
C GLN A 113 13.42 22.98 6.77
N ALA A 114 13.74 22.73 8.03
CA ALA A 114 14.18 23.77 8.95
C ALA A 114 15.51 24.41 8.49
N ARG A 115 16.45 23.60 7.98
CA ARG A 115 17.70 24.08 7.39
C ARG A 115 17.47 24.90 6.12
N ALA A 116 16.64 24.43 5.20
CA ALA A 116 16.28 25.18 3.99
C ALA A 116 15.66 26.54 4.31
N LYS A 117 14.85 26.63 5.37
CA LYS A 117 14.27 27.91 5.83
C LYS A 117 15.34 28.85 6.41
N ALA A 118 16.34 28.32 7.11
CA ALA A 118 17.43 29.12 7.66
C ALA A 118 18.47 29.53 6.60
N HIS A 119 18.63 28.71 5.55
CA HIS A 119 19.62 28.87 4.48
C HIS A 119 18.95 28.66 3.11
N PRO A 120 18.20 29.66 2.60
CA PRO A 120 17.40 29.52 1.38
C PRO A 120 18.23 29.32 0.09
N ASP A 121 19.50 29.70 0.09
CA ASP A 121 20.42 29.50 -1.05
C ASP A 121 21.10 28.12 -1.05
N ASP A 122 20.83 27.28 -0.04
CA ASP A 122 21.39 25.93 0.03
C ASP A 122 20.63 24.96 -0.89
N ALA A 123 21.09 24.86 -2.13
CA ALA A 123 20.60 23.86 -3.09
C ALA A 123 20.72 22.41 -2.58
N GLY A 124 21.63 22.14 -1.63
CA GLY A 124 21.75 20.84 -0.97
C GLY A 124 20.54 20.48 -0.13
N SER A 125 19.91 21.47 0.52
CA SER A 125 18.72 21.26 1.34
C SER A 125 17.49 20.90 0.49
N ALA A 126 17.32 21.47 -0.71
CA ALA A 126 16.23 21.13 -1.62
C ALA A 126 16.31 19.66 -2.11
N ALA A 127 17.51 19.20 -2.48
CA ALA A 127 17.72 17.82 -2.90
C ALA A 127 17.48 16.82 -1.75
N GLN A 128 17.87 17.16 -0.52
CA GLN A 128 17.61 16.35 0.67
C GLN A 128 16.12 16.21 0.97
N ILE A 129 15.36 17.31 0.85
CA ILE A 129 13.90 17.29 1.06
C ILE A 129 13.23 16.38 0.02
N ALA A 130 13.59 16.51 -1.26
CA ALA A 130 13.00 15.69 -2.32
C ALA A 130 13.31 14.19 -2.12
N ALA A 131 14.55 13.85 -1.75
CA ALA A 131 14.92 12.48 -1.43
C ALA A 131 14.13 11.91 -0.24
N ALA A 132 13.98 12.72 0.83
CA ALA A 132 13.21 12.31 2.01
C ALA A 132 11.71 12.17 1.72
N GLU A 133 11.13 13.06 0.92
CA GLU A 133 9.74 12.96 0.47
C GLU A 133 9.49 11.71 -0.36
N GLU A 134 10.42 11.38 -1.27
CA GLU A 134 10.33 10.15 -2.02
C GLU A 134 10.39 8.95 -1.07
N ARG A 135 11.37 8.87 -0.17
CA ARG A 135 11.46 7.80 0.84
C ARG A 135 10.22 7.69 1.74
N LEU A 136 9.60 8.80 2.13
CA LEU A 136 8.35 8.76 2.89
C LEU A 136 7.19 8.16 2.09
N LYS A 137 7.07 8.46 0.78
CA LYS A 137 6.08 7.77 -0.07
C LYS A 137 6.37 6.28 -0.14
N ASN A 138 7.66 5.92 -0.25
CA ASN A 138 8.09 4.53 -0.27
C ASN A 138 7.62 3.76 0.97
N ILE A 139 7.94 4.31 2.13
CA ILE A 139 7.60 3.74 3.42
C ILE A 139 6.07 3.69 3.60
N ASN A 140 5.34 4.72 3.17
CA ASN A 140 3.88 4.74 3.23
C ASN A 140 3.23 3.62 2.40
N LEU A 141 3.76 3.28 1.22
CA LEU A 141 3.25 2.14 0.45
C LEU A 141 3.42 0.83 1.23
N LEU A 142 4.59 0.63 1.84
CA LEU A 142 4.85 -0.53 2.69
C LEU A 142 3.93 -0.57 3.91
N LEU A 143 3.67 0.57 4.55
CA LEU A 143 2.70 0.65 5.65
C LEU A 143 1.30 0.25 5.21
N LEU A 144 0.84 0.70 4.03
CA LEU A 144 -0.45 0.29 3.49
C LEU A 144 -0.50 -1.21 3.22
N TYR A 145 0.57 -1.78 2.65
CA TYR A 145 0.70 -3.21 2.37
C TYR A 145 0.47 -4.03 3.64
N TYR A 146 1.25 -3.77 4.70
CA TYR A 146 1.15 -4.53 5.94
C TYR A 146 -0.15 -4.25 6.72
N ALA A 147 -0.66 -3.01 6.71
CA ALA A 147 -1.95 -2.70 7.34
C ALA A 147 -3.12 -3.42 6.66
N SER A 148 -3.09 -3.51 5.33
CA SER A 148 -4.09 -4.26 4.54
C SER A 148 -4.02 -5.76 4.83
N GLY A 149 -2.80 -6.30 5.01
CA GLY A 149 -2.60 -7.68 5.42
C GLY A 149 -3.19 -7.98 6.79
N LEU A 150 -2.94 -7.12 7.78
CA LEU A 150 -3.54 -7.25 9.10
C LEU A 150 -5.07 -7.27 9.03
N LYS A 151 -5.66 -6.34 8.27
CA LYS A 151 -7.11 -6.28 8.07
C LYS A 151 -7.65 -7.61 7.52
N HIS A 152 -7.04 -8.14 6.45
CA HIS A 152 -7.47 -9.40 5.85
C HIS A 152 -7.38 -10.58 6.83
N ILE A 153 -6.30 -10.67 7.60
CA ILE A 153 -6.14 -11.73 8.59
C ILE A 153 -7.23 -11.65 9.67
N TYR A 154 -7.57 -10.45 10.15
CA TYR A 154 -8.68 -10.27 11.10
C TYR A 154 -10.03 -10.66 10.51
N GLU A 155 -10.32 -10.25 9.28
CA GLU A 155 -11.56 -10.61 8.57
C GLU A 155 -11.68 -12.13 8.39
N GLU A 156 -10.58 -12.84 8.08
CA GLU A 156 -10.55 -14.31 8.02
C GLU A 156 -10.83 -14.97 9.39
N HIS A 157 -10.35 -14.37 10.49
CA HIS A 157 -10.62 -14.88 11.84
C HIS A 157 -12.07 -14.66 12.27
N ASP A 158 -12.64 -13.50 11.97
CA ASP A 158 -14.01 -13.16 12.34
C ASP A 158 -15.01 -14.02 11.56
N THR A 159 -14.76 -14.25 10.27
CA THR A 159 -15.61 -15.12 9.42
C THR A 159 -15.56 -16.60 9.80
N LYS A 160 -14.46 -17.09 10.40
CA LYS A 160 -14.35 -18.48 10.87
C LYS A 160 -14.97 -18.73 12.26
N LYS A 161 -15.33 -17.67 12.98
CA LYS A 161 -15.99 -17.75 14.29
C LYS A 161 -17.52 -17.58 14.23
N ALA A 162 -18.05 -17.08 13.11
CA ALA A 162 -19.47 -16.90 12.84
C ALA A 162 -20.09 -18.17 12.22
#